data_AF-A0A7J4QF20-F1
#
_entry.id   AF-A0A7J4QF20-F1
#
_cell.length_a   1.000
_cell.length_b   1.000
_cell.length_c   1.000
_cell.angle_alpha   90.00
_cell.angle_beta   90.00
_cell.angle_gamma   90.00
#
_symmetry.space_group_name_H-M   'P 1'
#
loop_
_entity.id
_entity.type
_entity.pdbx_description
1 polymer ?
#
loop_
_entity_poly.entity_id
_entity_poly.type
_entity_poly.pdbx_seq_one_letter_code
_entity_poly.pdbx_strand_id
1 'polypeptide(L)'
;KMDSKVKLYLKRARTEMNMATLLLKTSNNKILNDFDIPEDETFYSGVISHCYYSIFYSAKAMLLSKNIETEAPEVHKKTLDSF
;
A
#
# COMPACT_ATOMS: atom_id res chain seq x y z
N LYS A 1 -8.31 -21.49 -6.91
CA LYS A 1 -7.09 -22.22 -6.45
C LYS A 1 -5.92 -21.23 -6.42
N MET A 2 -4.93 -21.43 -5.56
CA MET A 2 -3.80 -20.55 -5.16
C MET A 2 -3.30 -19.49 -6.17
N ASP A 3 -3.21 -19.83 -7.46
CA ASP A 3 -2.91 -18.88 -8.57
C ASP A 3 -3.80 -17.62 -8.56
N SER A 4 -5.10 -17.77 -8.24
CA SER A 4 -6.04 -16.65 -8.12
C SER A 4 -5.70 -15.71 -6.95
N LYS A 5 -5.21 -16.24 -5.82
CA LYS A 5 -4.80 -15.42 -4.67
C LYS A 5 -3.47 -14.69 -4.96
N VAL A 6 -2.51 -15.36 -5.60
CA VAL A 6 -1.24 -14.74 -6.00
C VAL A 6 -1.50 -13.56 -6.95
N LYS A 7 -2.31 -13.76 -7.99
CA LYS A 7 -2.72 -12.70 -8.92
C LYS A 7 -3.40 -11.54 -8.22
N LEU A 8 -4.27 -11.82 -7.24
CA LEU A 8 -4.92 -10.79 -6.45
C LEU A 8 -3.91 -9.93 -5.67
N TYR A 9 -2.94 -10.54 -5.00
CA TYR A 9 -1.93 -9.79 -4.25
C TYR A 9 -0.99 -8.99 -5.16
N LEU A 10 -0.61 -9.52 -6.32
CA LEU A 10 0.15 -8.76 -7.31
C LEU A 10 -0.65 -7.56 -7.86
N LYS A 11 -1.96 -7.73 -8.07
CA LYS A 11 -2.85 -6.62 -8.46
C LYS A 11 -2.87 -5.55 -7.38
N ARG A 12 -3.02 -5.94 -6.11
CA ARG A 12 -2.96 -5.00 -4.97
C ARG A 12 -1.63 -4.27 -4.92
N ALA A 13 -0.50 -4.98 -5.00
CA ALA A 13 0.83 -4.37 -5.00
C ALA A 13 0.99 -3.29 -6.10
N ARG A 14 0.48 -3.59 -7.30
CA ARG A 14 0.47 -2.62 -8.41
C ARG A 14 -0.42 -1.42 -8.14
N THR A 15 -1.60 -1.63 -7.56
CA THR A 15 -2.50 -0.54 -7.17
C THR A 15 -1.83 0.39 -6.15
N GLU A 16 -1.18 -0.16 -5.14
CA GLU A 16 -0.45 0.64 -4.15
C GLU A 16 0.70 1.44 -4.79
N MET A 17 1.45 0.84 -5.71
CA MET A 17 2.53 1.54 -6.43
C MET A 17 1.99 2.69 -7.31
N ASN A 18 0.86 2.46 -7.99
CA ASN A 18 0.20 3.50 -8.77
C ASN A 18 -0.26 4.66 -7.87
N MET A 19 -0.79 4.35 -6.68
CA MET A 19 -1.19 5.36 -5.71
C MET A 19 0.01 6.16 -5.19
N ALA A 20 1.09 5.49 -4.80
CA ALA A 20 2.33 6.16 -4.39
C ALA A 20 2.85 7.12 -5.47
N THR A 21 2.80 6.70 -6.74
CA THR A 21 3.19 7.52 -7.89
C THR A 21 2.29 8.74 -8.06
N LEU A 22 0.97 8.58 -7.90
CA LEU A 22 0.01 9.68 -7.98
C LEU A 22 0.21 10.69 -6.86
N LEU A 23 0.39 10.22 -5.62
CA LEU A 23 0.66 11.06 -4.46
C LEU A 23 1.98 11.81 -4.59
N LEU A 24 3.03 11.17 -5.12
CA LEU A 24 4.30 11.82 -5.38
C LEU A 24 4.17 12.93 -6.43
N LYS A 25 3.44 12.67 -7.52
CA LYS A 25 3.22 13.66 -8.58
C LYS A 25 2.37 14.84 -8.11
N THR A 26 1.34 14.57 -7.31
CA THR A 26 0.47 15.62 -6.74
C THR A 26 1.23 16.47 -5.72
N SER A 27 2.08 15.86 -4.88
CA SER A 27 2.94 16.59 -3.93
C SER A 27 3.96 17.51 -4.59
N ASN A 28 4.35 17.22 -5.84
CA ASN A 28 5.32 18.01 -6.60
C ASN A 28 4.66 18.96 -7.62
N ASN A 29 3.34 19.14 -7.55
CA ASN A 29 2.59 19.97 -8.49
C ASN A 29 1.62 20.88 -7.73
N LYS A 30 1.26 22.02 -8.32
CA LYS A 30 0.32 23.00 -7.76
C LYS A 30 -1.15 22.53 -7.74
N ILE A 31 -1.42 21.31 -8.20
CA ILE A 31 -2.78 20.72 -8.22
C ILE A 31 -3.42 20.64 -6.84
N LEU A 32 -2.63 20.63 -5.76
CA LEU A 32 -3.14 20.66 -4.39
C LEU A 32 -3.93 21.95 -4.08
N ASN A 33 -3.56 23.06 -4.74
CA ASN A 33 -4.25 24.34 -4.58
C ASN A 33 -5.68 24.28 -5.10
N ASP A 34 -5.97 23.42 -6.08
CA ASP A 34 -7.33 23.22 -6.60
C ASP A 34 -8.25 22.53 -5.58
N PHE A 35 -7.67 21.98 -4.50
CA PHE A 35 -8.36 21.33 -3.39
C PHE A 35 -8.25 22.10 -2.07
N ASP A 36 -7.87 23.38 -2.10
CA ASP A 36 -7.64 24.24 -0.93
C ASP A 36 -6.58 23.70 0.06
N ILE A 37 -5.63 22.90 -0.43
CA ILE A 37 -4.52 22.37 0.37
C ILE A 37 -3.32 23.33 0.25
N PRO A 38 -2.66 23.71 1.37
CA PRO A 38 -1.52 24.61 1.34
C PRO A 38 -0.35 24.11 0.47
N GLU A 39 0.38 25.04 -0.18
CA GLU A 39 1.52 24.71 -1.06
C GLU A 39 2.70 24.06 -0.32
N ASP A 40 2.79 24.24 1.01
CA ASP A 40 3.81 23.63 1.86
C ASP A 40 3.41 22.25 2.41
N GLU A 41 2.17 21.82 2.18
CA GLU A 41 1.74 20.45 2.47
C GLU A 41 2.16 19.48 1.37
N THR A 42 2.47 18.24 1.79
CA THR A 42 2.88 17.16 0.89
C THR A 42 2.23 15.86 1.30
N PHE A 43 2.04 14.96 0.35
CA PHE A 43 1.58 13.60 0.60
C PHE A 43 2.73 12.59 0.69
N TYR A 44 3.94 13.02 1.05
CA TYR A 44 5.10 12.13 1.14
C TYR A 44 4.93 11.02 2.17
N SER A 45 4.24 11.28 3.28
CA SER A 45 3.84 10.25 4.24
C SER A 45 3.01 9.15 3.56
N GLY A 46 2.02 9.55 2.76
CA GLY A 46 1.21 8.65 1.93
C GLY A 46 2.04 7.89 0.90
N VAL A 47 2.98 8.55 0.20
CA VAL A 47 3.92 7.89 -0.72
C VAL A 47 4.66 6.75 -0.02
N ILE A 48 5.23 7.01 1.16
CA ILE A 48 5.97 6.02 1.94
C ILE A 48 5.06 4.85 2.35
N SER A 49 3.87 5.14 2.86
CA SER A 49 2.90 4.10 3.27
C SER A 49 2.48 3.21 2.10
N HIS A 50 2.18 3.79 0.93
CA HIS A 50 1.77 3.01 -0.25
C HIS A 50 2.95 2.22 -0.85
N CYS A 51 4.18 2.75 -0.84
CA CYS A 51 5.38 1.99 -1.18
C CYS A 51 5.56 0.78 -0.25
N TYR A 52 5.40 0.97 1.06
CA TYR A 52 5.45 -0.13 2.04
C TYR A 52 4.41 -1.21 1.72
N TYR A 53 3.15 -0.85 1.47
CA TYR A 53 2.11 -1.84 1.16
C TYR A 53 2.32 -2.52 -0.20
N SER A 54 2.90 -1.83 -1.17
CA SER A 54 3.30 -2.45 -2.44
C SER A 54 4.34 -3.56 -2.22
N ILE A 55 5.36 -3.30 -1.41
CA ILE A 55 6.38 -4.28 -1.02
C ILE A 55 5.73 -5.43 -0.25
N PHE A 56 4.90 -5.12 0.75
CA PHE A 56 4.21 -6.12 1.57
C PHE A 56 3.37 -7.08 0.72
N TYR A 57 2.53 -6.57 -0.19
CA TYR A 57 1.70 -7.42 -1.06
C TYR A 57 2.53 -8.20 -2.06
N SER A 58 3.63 -7.64 -2.57
CA SER A 58 4.57 -8.34 -3.45
C SER A 58 5.23 -9.52 -2.73
N ALA A 59 5.74 -9.29 -1.52
CA ALA A 59 6.32 -10.33 -0.69
C ALA A 59 5.29 -11.41 -0.32
N LYS A 60 4.06 -11.02 0.01
CA LYS A 60 2.98 -11.96 0.28
C LYS A 60 2.62 -12.81 -0.93
N ALA A 61 2.58 -12.23 -2.13
CA ALA A 61 2.38 -12.97 -3.38
C ALA A 61 3.52 -13.97 -3.64
N MET A 62 4.78 -13.57 -3.38
CA MET A 62 5.96 -14.43 -3.53
C MET A 62 5.97 -15.60 -2.55
N LEU A 63 5.56 -15.40 -1.29
CA LEU A 63 5.46 -16.49 -0.31
C LEU A 63 4.34 -17.45 -0.69
N LEU A 64 3.17 -16.91 -1.08
CA LEU A 64 2.04 -17.73 -1.52
C LEU A 64 2.33 -18.54 -2.78
N SER A 65 3.14 -18.05 -3.72
CA SER A 65 3.53 -18.82 -4.91
C SER A 65 4.44 -20.01 -4.56
N LYS A 66 5.04 -20.01 -3.37
CA LYS A 66 5.81 -21.10 -2.78
C LYS A 66 5.00 -21.94 -1.78
N ASN A 67 3.67 -21.76 -1.74
CA ASN A 67 2.75 -22.41 -0.80
C ASN A 67 3.03 -22.08 0.68
N ILE A 68 3.66 -20.93 0.96
CA ILE A 68 3.90 -20.44 2.32
C ILE A 68 2.80 -19.45 2.66
N GLU A 69 1.89 -19.84 3.54
CA GLU A 69 0.84 -18.94 4.05
C GLU A 69 1.40 -18.04 5.16
N THR A 70 0.89 -16.82 5.23
CA THR A 70 1.26 -15.82 6.24
C THR A 70 0.02 -15.37 6.98
N GLU A 71 0.10 -15.33 8.31
CA GLU A 71 -0.97 -14.82 9.17
C GLU A 71 -0.89 -13.31 9.32
N ALA A 72 -1.98 -12.71 9.82
CA ALA A 72 -1.97 -11.31 10.21
C ALA A 72 -0.97 -11.09 11.36
N PRO A 73 -0.19 -9.99 11.34
CA PRO A 73 0.68 -9.65 12.45
C PRO A 73 -0.08 -9.61 13.78
N GLU A 74 0.46 -10.28 14.81
CA GLU A 74 -0.14 -10.33 16.15
C GLU A 74 -0.44 -8.94 16.73
N VAL A 75 0.38 -7.93 16.40
CA VAL A 75 0.16 -6.56 16.84
C VAL A 75 -1.17 -5.98 16.34
N HIS A 76 -1.58 -6.31 15.11
CA HIS A 76 -2.86 -5.84 14.57
C HIS A 76 -4.05 -6.57 15.20
N LYS A 77 -3.90 -7.86 15.54
CA LYS A 77 -4.92 -8.60 16.30
C LYS A 77 -5.11 -8.01 17.69
N LYS A 78 -4.02 -7.81 18.44
CA LYS A 78 -4.06 -7.27 19.80
C LYS A 78 -4.75 -5.91 19.90
N THR A 79 -4.52 -5.02 18.92
CA THR A 79 -5.23 -3.74 18.86
C THR A 79 -6.73 -3.97 18.66
N LEU A 80 -7.14 -4.82 17.72
CA LEU A 80 -8.55 -5.13 17.48
C LEU A 80 -9.23 -5.76 18.70
N ASP A 81 -8.57 -6.71 19.36
CA ASP A 81 -9.12 -7.42 20.52
C ASP A 81 -9.25 -6.54 21.78
N SER A 82 -8.58 -5.38 21.80
CA SER A 82 -8.62 -4.42 22.92
C SER A 82 -9.72 -3.35 22.77
N PHE A 83 -10.42 -3.30 21.63
CA PHE A 83 -11.56 -2.42 21.38
C PHE A 83 -12.89 -3.16 21.62
#